data_AF-A0A0P1IVK1-F1
#
_entry.id   AF-A0A0P1IVK1-F1
#
_cell.length_a   1.000
_cell.length_b   1.000
_cell.length_c   1.000
_cell.angle_alpha   90.00
_cell.angle_beta   90.00
_cell.angle_gamma   90.00
#
_symmetry.space_group_name_H-M   'P 1'
#
loop_
_entity.id
_entity.type
_entity.pdbx_description
1 polymer ?
#
loop_
_entity_poly.entity_id
_entity_poly.type
_entity_poly.pdbx_seq_one_letter_code
_entity_poly.pdbx_strand_id
1 'polypeptide(L)'
;MTLFCTLAAALGLMTAPLMAQEGLSGTKTIYLLEKDAKRHEIGQVDFADDGTYAVRLHEHLFEDHFLSMRPFKCLEGNEKQWCYVPYPYANNRRIDSADLTDLEYDLLFLWRGASDYGINMWNGVYYSLSFEENHLIGTLNEVDMNVLSAPPEDGEMRPIKSRDLHEADPDSHWLPGVIIE
;
A
#
# COMPACT_ATOMS: atom_id res chain seq x y z
N MET A 1 -4.40 61.95 42.87
CA MET A 1 -4.96 60.76 43.54
C MET A 1 -5.42 59.82 42.44
N THR A 2 -4.70 58.70 42.26
CA THR A 2 -5.08 57.45 41.56
C THR A 2 -5.70 57.50 40.15
N LEU A 3 -5.02 56.93 39.15
CA LEU A 3 -5.40 55.63 38.60
C LEU A 3 -4.31 55.05 37.67
N PHE A 4 -3.75 53.91 38.07
CA PHE A 4 -2.94 53.01 37.25
C PHE A 4 -3.85 52.27 36.27
N CYS A 5 -3.43 52.11 35.00
CA CYS A 5 -4.07 51.21 34.05
C CYS A 5 -2.98 50.34 33.39
N THR A 6 -2.62 49.26 34.08
CA THR A 6 -1.73 48.20 33.56
C THR A 6 -2.53 47.25 32.69
N LEU A 7 -2.26 47.24 31.39
CA LEU A 7 -2.81 46.31 30.42
C LEU A 7 -2.01 45.00 30.47
N ALA A 8 -2.61 43.94 31.00
CA ALA A 8 -2.03 42.60 31.01
C ALA A 8 -2.26 41.92 29.66
N ALA A 9 -1.19 41.65 28.92
CA ALA A 9 -1.22 40.83 27.71
C ALA A 9 -1.25 39.34 28.11
N ALA A 10 -2.39 38.68 27.94
CA ALA A 10 -2.51 37.24 28.13
C ALA A 10 -1.92 36.51 26.91
N LEU A 11 -0.78 35.86 27.11
CA LEU A 11 -0.15 34.97 26.14
C LEU A 11 -0.94 33.64 26.14
N GLY A 12 -1.83 33.47 25.16
CA GLY A 12 -2.53 32.21 24.93
C GLY A 12 -1.57 31.16 24.40
N LEU A 13 -1.22 30.17 25.23
CA LEU A 13 -0.58 28.93 24.79
C LEU A 13 -1.57 28.17 23.89
N MET A 14 -1.33 28.19 22.58
CA MET A 14 -2.01 27.32 21.64
C MET A 14 -1.48 25.89 21.84
N THR A 15 -2.16 25.11 22.66
CA THR A 15 -1.98 23.66 22.67
C THR A 15 -2.57 23.11 21.38
N ALA A 16 -1.71 22.77 20.43
CA ALA A 16 -2.12 21.98 19.26
C ALA A 16 -2.58 20.60 19.75
N PRO A 17 -3.77 20.11 19.35
CA PRO A 17 -4.16 18.75 19.64
C PRO A 17 -3.24 17.81 18.86
N LEU A 18 -2.59 16.91 19.59
CA LEU A 18 -1.98 15.72 19.02
C LEU A 18 -3.14 14.86 18.53
N MET A 19 -3.40 14.86 17.22
CA MET A 19 -4.34 13.91 16.62
C MET A 19 -3.77 12.52 16.86
N ALA A 20 -4.28 11.84 17.88
CA ALA A 20 -4.02 10.42 18.06
C ALA A 20 -4.55 9.70 16.81
N GLN A 21 -3.73 8.84 16.23
CA GLN A 21 -4.04 8.01 15.07
C GLN A 21 -5.01 6.88 15.49
N GLU A 22 -6.19 7.26 15.98
CA GLU A 22 -7.24 6.36 16.44
C GLU A 22 -7.95 5.74 15.22
N GLY A 23 -7.45 4.61 14.71
CA GLY A 23 -8.18 3.90 13.66
C GLY A 23 -7.57 2.60 13.16
N LEU A 24 -6.22 2.53 13.13
CA LEU A 24 -5.53 1.42 12.47
C LEU A 24 -4.93 0.37 13.40
N SER A 25 -4.75 0.63 14.70
CA SER A 25 -4.20 -0.36 15.63
C SER A 25 -4.97 -1.68 15.62
N GLY A 26 -4.22 -2.78 15.80
CA GLY A 26 -4.74 -4.14 15.79
C GLY A 26 -4.74 -4.79 14.40
N THR A 27 -5.46 -5.90 14.28
CA THR A 27 -5.55 -6.68 13.05
C THR A 27 -6.60 -6.09 12.12
N LYS A 28 -6.19 -5.86 10.86
CA LYS A 28 -7.03 -5.39 9.77
C LYS A 28 -7.00 -6.39 8.63
N THR A 29 -8.10 -6.52 7.89
CA THR A 29 -8.18 -7.40 6.73
C THR A 29 -7.87 -6.61 5.45
N ILE A 30 -7.11 -7.22 4.55
CA ILE A 30 -6.73 -6.65 3.26
C ILE A 30 -7.65 -7.21 2.20
N TYR A 31 -8.34 -6.34 1.48
CA TYR A 31 -9.20 -6.72 0.36
C TYR A 31 -8.73 -6.05 -0.93
N LEU A 32 -8.68 -6.82 -2.02
CA LEU A 32 -8.67 -6.28 -3.38
C LEU A 32 -10.12 -6.05 -3.84
N LEU A 33 -10.36 -4.93 -4.50
CA LEU A 33 -11.68 -4.49 -4.93
C LEU A 33 -11.85 -4.69 -6.43
N GLU A 34 -12.94 -5.34 -6.85
CA GLU A 34 -13.42 -5.28 -8.23
C GLU A 34 -14.07 -3.93 -8.54
N LYS A 35 -14.27 -3.63 -9.82
CA LYS A 35 -14.93 -2.40 -10.29
C LYS A 35 -16.34 -2.20 -9.74
N ASP A 36 -17.06 -3.29 -9.47
CA ASP A 36 -18.41 -3.27 -8.88
C ASP A 36 -18.38 -3.26 -7.33
N ALA A 37 -17.22 -2.99 -6.75
CA ALA A 37 -16.93 -3.01 -5.32
C ALA A 37 -17.06 -4.39 -4.65
N LYS A 38 -17.14 -5.48 -5.43
CA LYS A 38 -16.96 -6.83 -4.89
C LYS A 38 -15.56 -6.97 -4.30
N ARG A 39 -15.48 -7.61 -3.13
CA ARG A 39 -14.25 -7.70 -2.34
C ARG A 39 -13.64 -9.09 -2.41
N HIS A 40 -12.33 -9.14 -2.57
CA HIS A 40 -11.51 -10.34 -2.48
C HIS A 40 -10.58 -10.20 -1.28
N GLU A 41 -10.88 -10.93 -0.20
CA GLU A 41 -9.96 -11.01 0.92
C GLU A 41 -8.66 -11.69 0.47
N ILE A 42 -7.51 -11.07 0.75
CA ILE A 42 -6.20 -11.62 0.36
C ILE A 42 -5.26 -11.82 1.55
N GLY A 43 -5.61 -11.31 2.73
CA GLY A 43 -4.75 -11.40 3.89
C GLY A 43 -5.12 -10.44 5.01
N GLN A 44 -4.18 -10.26 5.92
CA GLN A 44 -4.31 -9.39 7.08
C GLN A 44 -3.04 -8.58 7.28
N VAL A 45 -3.18 -7.46 7.98
CA VAL A 45 -2.07 -6.68 8.52
C VAL A 45 -2.32 -6.43 10.00
N ASP A 46 -1.32 -6.68 10.83
CA ASP A 46 -1.34 -6.28 12.24
C ASP A 46 -0.59 -4.97 12.38
N PHE A 47 -1.26 -3.93 12.86
CA PHE A 47 -0.66 -2.64 13.18
C PHE A 47 -0.40 -2.54 14.70
N ALA A 48 0.82 -2.17 15.05
CA ALA A 48 1.20 -1.84 16.42
C ALA A 48 1.04 -0.33 16.68
N ASP A 49 0.86 0.04 17.95
CA ASP A 49 0.68 1.45 18.36
C ASP A 49 1.91 2.32 18.10
N ASP A 50 3.08 1.73 17.89
CA ASP A 50 4.31 2.44 17.57
C ASP A 50 4.48 2.70 16.06
N GLY A 51 3.52 2.31 15.22
CA GLY A 51 3.54 2.46 13.77
C GLY A 51 4.24 1.31 13.02
N THR A 52 4.76 0.30 13.71
CA THR A 52 5.23 -0.93 13.03
C THR A 52 4.06 -1.80 12.59
N TYR A 53 4.26 -2.60 11.55
CA TYR A 53 3.23 -3.52 11.07
C TYR A 53 3.79 -4.87 10.59
N ALA A 54 2.90 -5.86 10.46
CA ALA A 54 3.21 -7.15 9.86
C ALA A 54 2.08 -7.61 8.93
N VAL A 55 2.39 -7.81 7.64
CA VAL A 55 1.47 -8.36 6.64
C VAL A 55 1.52 -9.89 6.62
N ARG A 56 0.35 -10.53 6.51
CA ARG A 56 0.19 -11.96 6.27
C ARG A 56 -0.82 -12.18 5.15
N LEU A 57 -0.33 -12.61 3.98
CA LEU A 57 -1.22 -13.00 2.90
C LEU A 57 -1.77 -14.40 3.11
N HIS A 58 -3.02 -14.59 2.70
CA HIS A 58 -3.69 -15.87 2.65
C HIS A 58 -3.28 -16.60 1.36
N GLU A 59 -2.03 -17.08 1.29
CA GLU A 59 -1.46 -17.70 0.08
C GLU A 59 -2.29 -18.84 -0.50
N HIS A 60 -3.11 -19.52 0.31
CA HIS A 60 -4.03 -20.58 -0.13
C HIS A 60 -5.17 -20.08 -1.04
N LEU A 61 -5.41 -18.77 -1.11
CA LEU A 61 -6.35 -18.13 -2.02
C LEU A 61 -5.74 -17.84 -3.39
N PHE A 62 -4.44 -18.09 -3.55
CA PHE A 62 -3.68 -17.84 -4.78
C PHE A 62 -3.28 -19.17 -5.42
N GLU A 63 -3.35 -19.20 -6.75
CA GLU A 63 -2.86 -20.31 -7.56
C GLU A 63 -1.40 -20.11 -7.94
N ASP A 64 -0.65 -21.21 -8.09
CA ASP A 64 0.74 -21.16 -8.53
C ASP A 64 0.85 -21.07 -10.05
N HIS A 65 1.51 -20.01 -10.52
CA HIS A 65 1.87 -19.84 -11.92
C HIS A 65 3.36 -19.66 -12.09
N PHE A 66 3.93 -20.23 -13.14
CA PHE A 66 5.39 -20.32 -13.26
C PHE A 66 5.94 -19.31 -14.26
N LEU A 67 6.90 -18.50 -13.81
CA LEU A 67 7.80 -17.74 -14.68
C LEU A 67 9.21 -18.31 -14.52
N SER A 68 9.74 -18.89 -15.60
CA SER A 68 11.14 -19.39 -15.61
C SER A 68 11.47 -20.26 -14.39
N MET A 69 10.60 -21.23 -14.10
CA MET A 69 10.67 -22.17 -12.97
C MET A 69 10.46 -21.57 -11.57
N ARG A 70 10.08 -20.29 -11.45
CA ARG A 70 9.71 -19.68 -10.16
C ARG A 70 8.19 -19.58 -10.05
N PRO A 71 7.58 -20.12 -8.99
CA PRO A 71 6.16 -19.96 -8.75
C PRO A 71 5.87 -18.52 -8.31
N PHE A 72 4.86 -17.94 -8.93
CA PHE A 72 4.21 -16.71 -8.51
C PHE A 72 2.80 -17.07 -8.05
N LYS A 73 2.41 -16.52 -6.90
CA LYS A 73 1.08 -16.66 -6.32
C LYS A 73 0.15 -15.68 -7.04
N CYS A 74 -0.82 -16.16 -7.81
CA CYS A 74 -1.73 -15.29 -8.55
C CYS A 74 -3.20 -15.52 -8.19
N LEU A 75 -3.94 -14.41 -8.10
CA LEU A 75 -5.40 -14.41 -8.03
C LEU A 75 -5.96 -14.50 -9.45
N GLU A 76 -6.85 -15.46 -9.68
CA GLU A 76 -7.45 -15.70 -10.98
C GLU A 76 -8.52 -14.66 -11.33
N GLY A 77 -8.40 -14.10 -12.52
CA GLY A 77 -9.43 -13.28 -13.15
C GLY A 77 -9.67 -13.75 -14.59
N ASN A 78 -10.84 -13.43 -15.15
CA ASN A 78 -11.27 -13.94 -16.45
C ASN A 78 -10.33 -13.53 -17.60
N GLU A 79 -9.87 -12.28 -17.60
CA GLU A 79 -9.01 -11.73 -18.65
C GLU A 79 -7.57 -11.55 -18.20
N LYS A 80 -7.38 -11.18 -16.92
CA LYS A 80 -6.08 -10.90 -16.31
C LYS A 80 -5.98 -11.59 -14.96
N GLN A 81 -4.78 -12.03 -14.62
CA GLN A 81 -4.44 -12.56 -13.30
C GLN A 81 -3.61 -11.55 -12.53
N TRP A 82 -3.76 -11.53 -11.21
CA TRP A 82 -3.04 -10.65 -10.29
C TRP A 82 -2.01 -11.44 -9.51
N CYS A 83 -0.75 -11.33 -9.88
CA CYS A 83 0.35 -12.11 -9.30
C CYS A 83 1.07 -11.30 -8.22
N TYR A 84 1.09 -11.79 -6.99
CA TYR A 84 1.79 -11.15 -5.88
C TYR A 84 3.32 -11.16 -6.10
N VAL A 85 3.95 -10.03 -5.79
CA VAL A 85 5.40 -9.86 -5.83
C VAL A 85 5.90 -9.49 -4.43
N PRO A 86 6.52 -10.43 -3.71
CA PRO A 86 7.18 -10.12 -2.45
C PRO A 86 8.33 -9.12 -2.68
N TYR A 87 8.34 -8.02 -1.94
CA TYR A 87 9.45 -7.06 -2.02
C TYR A 87 10.76 -7.70 -1.53
N PRO A 88 11.83 -7.77 -2.35
CA PRO A 88 12.99 -8.60 -2.07
C PRO A 88 14.07 -7.92 -1.22
N TYR A 89 13.93 -6.63 -0.89
CA TYR A 89 14.95 -5.84 -0.20
C TYR A 89 14.50 -5.40 1.20
N ALA A 90 15.40 -4.71 1.91
CA ALA A 90 15.10 -4.18 3.23
C ALA A 90 13.94 -3.17 3.17
N ASN A 91 13.01 -3.32 4.09
CA ASN A 91 11.83 -2.46 4.28
C ASN A 91 11.68 -2.24 5.79
N ASN A 92 11.48 -1.00 6.25
CA ASN A 92 11.40 -0.71 7.69
C ASN A 92 10.12 -1.24 8.32
N ARG A 93 9.09 -1.52 7.49
CA ARG A 93 7.76 -1.97 7.91
C ARG A 93 7.18 -1.06 8.98
N ARG A 94 7.26 0.24 8.69
CA ARG A 94 6.75 1.31 9.54
C ARG A 94 5.89 2.25 8.70
N ILE A 95 4.78 2.68 9.29
CA ILE A 95 3.91 3.69 8.72
C ILE A 95 3.67 4.82 9.71
N ASP A 96 3.30 5.97 9.18
CA ASP A 96 2.70 7.07 9.94
C ASP A 96 1.61 7.77 9.11
N SER A 97 1.00 8.82 9.66
CA SER A 97 -0.08 9.56 8.99
C SER A 97 0.31 10.22 7.66
N ALA A 98 1.60 10.45 7.44
CA ALA A 98 2.13 11.10 6.24
C ALA A 98 2.75 10.11 5.25
N ASP A 99 3.14 8.92 5.70
CA ASP A 99 3.89 7.96 4.90
C ASP A 99 3.42 6.52 5.12
N LEU A 100 2.80 5.98 4.07
CA LEU A 100 2.34 4.59 3.99
C LEU A 100 3.22 3.72 3.09
N THR A 101 4.29 4.28 2.51
CA THR A 101 5.03 3.69 1.39
C THR A 101 5.57 2.29 1.71
N ASP A 102 6.02 2.06 2.93
CA ASP A 102 6.51 0.73 3.32
C ASP A 102 5.43 -0.34 3.12
N LEU A 103 4.17 -0.06 3.47
CA LEU A 103 3.05 -1.00 3.32
C LEU A 103 2.66 -1.18 1.85
N GLU A 104 2.73 -0.11 1.05
CA GLU A 104 2.54 -0.18 -0.40
C GLU A 104 3.53 -1.18 -1.05
N TYR A 105 4.78 -1.19 -0.57
CA TYR A 105 5.83 -2.12 -1.02
C TYR A 105 5.59 -3.57 -0.60
N ASP A 106 4.92 -3.83 0.53
CA ASP A 106 4.54 -5.19 0.90
C ASP A 106 3.29 -5.67 0.12
N LEU A 107 2.67 -4.81 -0.69
CA LEU A 107 1.46 -5.05 -1.53
C LEU A 107 1.71 -4.80 -3.04
N LEU A 108 2.83 -5.30 -3.55
CA LEU A 108 3.16 -5.21 -4.98
C LEU A 108 2.58 -6.39 -5.76
N PHE A 109 2.05 -6.11 -6.95
CA PHE A 109 1.52 -7.13 -7.85
C PHE A 109 2.00 -6.94 -9.29
N LEU A 110 1.86 -7.98 -10.10
CA LEU A 110 2.00 -7.94 -11.55
C LEU A 110 0.70 -8.43 -12.15
N TRP A 111 0.24 -7.77 -13.21
CA TRP A 111 -0.83 -8.33 -14.01
C TRP A 111 -0.26 -9.11 -15.20
N ARG A 112 -0.92 -10.22 -15.55
CA ARG A 112 -0.69 -10.94 -16.81
C ARG A 112 -2.02 -11.28 -17.46
N GLY A 113 -2.06 -11.36 -18.78
CA GLY A 113 -3.22 -11.94 -19.46
C GLY A 113 -3.41 -13.39 -19.06
N ALA A 114 -4.65 -13.83 -18.95
CA ALA A 114 -4.97 -15.22 -18.58
C ALA A 114 -4.40 -16.26 -19.57
N SER A 115 -4.19 -15.86 -20.82
CA SER A 115 -3.57 -16.68 -21.87
C SER A 115 -2.07 -16.44 -22.07
N ASP A 116 -1.46 -15.51 -21.33
CA ASP A 116 -0.03 -15.21 -21.47
C ASP A 116 0.81 -16.34 -20.90
N TYR A 117 1.88 -16.69 -21.62
CA TYR A 117 2.79 -17.77 -21.22
C TYR A 117 3.71 -17.40 -20.05
N GLY A 118 3.90 -16.11 -19.78
CA GLY A 118 4.82 -15.63 -18.74
C GLY A 118 4.39 -14.29 -18.14
N ILE A 119 5.08 -13.90 -17.09
CA ILE A 119 4.92 -12.64 -16.37
C ILE A 119 5.94 -11.64 -16.91
N ASN A 120 5.52 -10.38 -17.05
CA ASN A 120 6.37 -9.27 -17.48
C ASN A 120 6.46 -8.24 -16.34
N MET A 121 7.69 -7.89 -15.93
CA MET A 121 7.93 -6.90 -14.87
C MET A 121 7.45 -5.48 -15.24
N TRP A 122 7.20 -5.20 -16.52
CA TRP A 122 6.62 -3.92 -16.97
C TRP A 122 5.15 -3.76 -16.56
N ASN A 123 4.49 -4.87 -16.22
CA ASN A 123 3.08 -4.90 -15.86
C ASN A 123 2.88 -4.71 -14.35
N GLY A 124 3.73 -3.91 -13.71
CA GLY A 124 3.67 -3.63 -12.29
C GLY A 124 2.35 -2.97 -11.91
N VAL A 125 1.79 -3.44 -10.82
CA VAL A 125 0.62 -2.88 -10.16
C VAL A 125 1.05 -2.39 -8.80
N TYR A 126 0.84 -1.10 -8.56
CA TYR A 126 1.19 -0.39 -7.34
C TYR A 126 -0.06 0.29 -6.79
N TYR A 127 -0.45 -0.04 -5.56
CA TYR A 127 -1.55 0.68 -4.90
C TYR A 127 -1.00 1.82 -4.06
N SER A 128 -1.26 3.06 -4.46
CA SER A 128 -0.98 4.23 -3.62
C SER A 128 -2.05 4.31 -2.55
N LEU A 129 -1.64 4.19 -1.30
CA LEU A 129 -2.51 4.16 -0.13
C LEU A 129 -2.74 5.57 0.42
N SER A 130 -3.95 5.82 0.88
CA SER A 130 -4.31 6.99 1.67
C SER A 130 -5.15 6.58 2.87
N PHE A 131 -5.07 7.39 3.94
CA PHE A 131 -5.98 7.26 5.07
C PHE A 131 -7.35 7.83 4.72
N GLU A 132 -8.39 7.06 5.02
CA GLU A 132 -9.77 7.57 5.08
C GLU A 132 -10.41 7.11 6.39
N GLU A 133 -10.72 8.06 7.27
CA GLU A 133 -11.30 7.81 8.60
C GLU A 133 -10.57 6.69 9.38
N ASN A 134 -11.10 5.46 9.33
CA ASN A 134 -10.62 4.29 10.06
C ASN A 134 -10.11 3.14 9.16
N HIS A 135 -9.93 3.38 7.86
CA HIS A 135 -9.40 2.41 6.92
C HIS A 135 -8.35 3.03 5.99
N LEU A 136 -7.61 2.17 5.28
CA LEU A 136 -6.74 2.61 4.18
C LEU A 136 -7.40 2.26 2.86
N ILE A 137 -7.35 3.20 1.92
CA ILE A 137 -7.81 3.00 0.54
C ILE A 137 -6.61 3.08 -0.38
N GLY A 138 -6.48 2.11 -1.28
CA GLY A 138 -5.43 2.05 -2.28
C GLY A 138 -5.97 2.26 -3.68
N THR A 139 -5.38 3.20 -4.42
CA THR A 139 -5.68 3.45 -5.83
C THR A 139 -4.60 2.87 -6.72
N LEU A 140 -5.00 2.13 -7.75
CA LEU A 140 -4.09 1.47 -8.66
C LEU A 140 -3.29 2.47 -9.52
N ASN A 141 -1.99 2.24 -9.57
CA ASN A 141 -1.05 2.80 -10.54
C ASN A 141 -0.30 1.66 -11.24
N GLU A 142 0.14 1.91 -12.46
CA GLU A 142 1.07 1.06 -13.19
C GLU A 142 2.52 1.51 -12.96
N VAL A 143 3.45 0.56 -12.96
CA VAL A 143 4.88 0.84 -12.75
C VAL A 143 5.75 -0.20 -13.47
N ASP A 144 6.90 0.22 -14.00
CA ASP A 144 7.93 -0.74 -14.44
C ASP A 144 8.70 -1.28 -13.23
N MET A 145 8.39 -2.52 -12.83
CA MET A 145 9.06 -3.17 -11.70
C MET A 145 10.47 -3.68 -12.02
N ASN A 146 11.03 -3.45 -13.21
CA ASN A 146 12.43 -3.78 -13.46
C ASN A 146 13.41 -3.03 -12.58
N VAL A 147 12.99 -1.90 -11.99
CA VAL A 147 13.78 -1.21 -10.97
C VAL A 147 14.08 -2.13 -9.76
N LEU A 148 13.27 -3.17 -9.55
CA LEU A 148 13.46 -4.16 -8.49
C LEU A 148 14.31 -5.37 -8.93
N SER A 149 14.70 -5.47 -10.20
CA SER A 149 15.47 -6.62 -10.73
C SER A 149 16.90 -6.68 -10.21
N ALA A 150 17.41 -5.59 -9.62
CA ALA A 150 18.70 -5.53 -8.96
C ALA A 150 18.59 -4.80 -7.61
N PRO A 151 19.45 -5.14 -6.62
CA PRO A 151 19.47 -4.43 -5.36
C PRO A 151 19.69 -2.93 -5.55
N PRO A 152 18.95 -2.08 -4.81
CA PRO A 152 19.18 -0.64 -4.82
C PRO A 152 20.53 -0.28 -4.18
N GLU A 153 20.94 0.98 -4.30
CA GLU A 153 22.12 1.50 -3.61
C GLU A 153 22.00 1.35 -2.08
N ASP A 154 23.14 1.23 -1.39
CA ASP A 154 23.15 1.05 0.07
C ASP A 154 22.37 2.16 0.78
N GLY A 155 21.39 1.75 1.59
CA GLY A 155 20.52 2.65 2.34
C GLY A 155 19.27 3.13 1.59
N GLU A 156 19.14 2.87 0.29
CA GLU A 156 17.91 3.10 -0.46
C GLU A 156 16.97 1.90 -0.28
N MET A 157 15.85 2.12 0.43
CA MET A 157 14.86 1.07 0.70
C MET A 157 13.61 1.19 -0.18
N ARG A 158 13.47 2.27 -0.96
CA ARG A 158 12.29 2.61 -1.74
C ARG A 158 12.65 3.05 -3.17
N PRO A 159 13.18 2.15 -4.01
CA PRO A 159 13.62 2.48 -5.37
C PRO A 159 12.50 2.93 -6.34
N ILE A 160 11.25 2.50 -6.16
CA ILE A 160 10.09 3.01 -6.91
C ILE A 160 9.72 4.39 -6.34
N LYS A 161 9.84 5.43 -7.17
CA LYS A 161 9.53 6.81 -6.80
C LYS A 161 8.20 7.22 -7.41
N SER A 162 7.58 8.29 -6.90
CA SER A 162 6.31 8.80 -7.42
C SER A 162 6.32 9.14 -8.91
N ARG A 163 7.50 9.50 -9.48
CA ARG A 163 7.67 9.77 -10.92
C ARG A 163 7.60 8.50 -11.80
N ASP A 164 7.77 7.33 -11.19
CA ASP A 164 7.73 6.04 -11.86
C ASP A 164 6.30 5.47 -11.85
N LEU A 165 5.39 6.09 -11.10
CA LEU A 165 3.98 5.70 -11.03
C LEU A 165 3.20 6.36 -12.16
N HIS A 166 2.44 5.54 -12.87
CA HIS A 166 1.55 5.97 -13.93
C HIS A 166 0.12 5.69 -13.51
N GLU A 167 -0.73 6.71 -13.51
CA GLU A 167 -2.15 6.53 -13.25
C GLU A 167 -2.72 5.56 -14.29
N ALA A 168 -3.34 4.49 -13.80
CA ALA A 168 -3.94 3.49 -14.66
C ALA A 168 -5.33 3.91 -15.06
N ASP A 169 -5.76 3.47 -16.25
CA ASP A 169 -7.19 3.47 -16.58
C ASP A 169 -7.90 2.46 -15.66
N PRO A 170 -8.81 2.88 -14.76
CA PRO A 170 -9.54 1.97 -13.88
C PRO A 170 -10.34 0.93 -14.66
N ASP A 171 -10.69 1.23 -15.92
CA ASP A 171 -11.40 0.32 -16.78
C ASP A 171 -10.51 -0.74 -17.44
N SER A 172 -9.20 -0.56 -17.43
CA SER A 172 -8.27 -1.53 -17.99
C SER A 172 -8.03 -2.74 -17.07
N HIS A 173 -8.35 -2.62 -15.78
CA HIS A 173 -7.98 -3.60 -14.75
C HIS A 173 -9.20 -4.06 -13.95
N TRP A 174 -9.28 -5.36 -13.63
CA TRP A 174 -10.43 -5.90 -12.90
C TRP A 174 -10.33 -5.69 -11.39
N LEU A 175 -9.14 -5.39 -10.84
CA LEU A 175 -8.90 -5.07 -9.43
C LEU A 175 -8.31 -3.66 -9.24
N PRO A 176 -9.08 -2.58 -9.50
CA PRO A 176 -8.56 -1.21 -9.48
C PRO A 176 -8.27 -0.64 -8.09
N GLY A 177 -8.59 -1.35 -7.00
CA GLY A 177 -8.39 -0.80 -5.66
C GLY A 177 -8.06 -1.81 -4.57
N VAL A 178 -7.58 -1.28 -3.45
CA VAL A 178 -7.35 -1.98 -2.17
C VAL A 178 -8.14 -1.28 -1.07
N ILE A 179 -8.66 -2.04 -0.11
CA ILE A 179 -9.10 -1.51 1.18
C ILE A 179 -8.53 -2.34 2.34
N ILE A 180 -8.15 -1.67 3.41
CA ILE A 180 -7.64 -2.28 4.65
C ILE A 180 -8.45 -1.78 5.84
N GLU A 181 -9.23 -2.66 6.49
CA GLU A 181 -10.18 -2.31 7.56
C GLU A 181 -10.34 -3.35 8.67
#